data_AF-A0A6J5Y6H3-F1
#
_entry.id   AF-A0A6J5Y6H3-F1
#
_cell.length_a   1.000
_cell.length_b   1.000
_cell.length_c   1.000
_cell.angle_alpha   90.00
_cell.angle_beta   90.00
_cell.angle_gamma   90.00
#
_symmetry.space_group_name_H-M   'P 1'
#
loop_
_entity.id
_entity.type
_entity.pdbx_description
1 polymer ?
#
loop_
_entity_poly.entity_id
_entity_poly.type
_entity_poly.pdbx_seq_one_letter_code
_entity_poly.pdbx_strand_id
1 'polypeptide(L)'
;MFVDYGKTYLLRIVNSVQNVDMFFAIADHNLTVVGADGAYVKPIVTSYIMITPGQTMDVLVTAKQSLGQYYMLASPYYDGEADDFDKSRASAIFQYNGNYTPPSSPIYPTYIPGYYDIDSARKFVTQFRSLASAEHPVDVPLNVTTRMFITISIGMLHCPNNSCAGPEGNRIASGLNNISFANPAVDVLQAYYRYYIRQLVSCWML
;
A
#
# COMPACT_ATOMS: atom_id res chain seq x y z
N MET A 1 20.56 1.19 8.52
CA MET A 1 20.25 2.22 9.52
C MET A 1 20.92 1.83 10.82
N PHE A 2 21.67 2.74 11.43
CA PHE A 2 22.27 2.54 12.75
C PHE A 2 21.29 2.96 13.85
N VAL A 3 21.24 2.19 14.93
CA VAL A 3 20.34 2.42 16.08
C VAL A 3 21.05 2.22 17.40
N ASP A 4 20.65 2.94 18.43
CA ASP A 4 21.16 2.82 19.78
C ASP A 4 20.19 2.04 20.65
N TYR A 5 20.73 1.17 21.50
CA TYR A 5 19.94 0.38 22.41
C TYR A 5 19.04 1.25 23.29
N GLY A 6 17.78 0.85 23.43
CA GLY A 6 16.75 1.53 24.21
C GLY A 6 16.12 2.75 23.52
N LYS A 7 16.59 3.19 22.35
CA LYS A 7 16.00 4.31 21.62
C LYS A 7 14.82 3.87 20.75
N THR A 8 13.90 4.80 20.51
CA THR A 8 12.76 4.63 19.60
C THR A 8 12.97 5.48 18.36
N TYR A 9 12.74 4.88 17.20
CA TYR A 9 12.89 5.50 15.89
C TYR A 9 11.53 5.56 15.20
N LEU A 10 11.24 6.67 14.54
CA LEU A 10 10.10 6.81 13.65
C LEU A 10 10.53 6.50 12.22
N LEU A 11 10.01 5.41 11.67
CA LEU A 11 10.14 5.06 10.26
C LEU A 11 8.93 5.61 9.51
N ARG A 12 9.20 6.40 8.47
CA ARG A 12 8.19 6.91 7.54
C ARG A 12 8.23 6.05 6.29
N ILE A 13 7.37 5.05 6.25
CA ILE A 13 7.33 4.05 5.19
C ILE A 13 6.39 4.56 4.10
N VAL A 14 6.87 4.59 2.86
CA VAL A 14 6.10 4.99 1.69
C VAL A 14 6.14 3.84 0.71
N ASN A 15 4.98 3.35 0.29
CA ASN A 15 4.95 2.39 -0.79
C ASN A 15 4.81 3.13 -2.13
N SER A 16 5.94 3.28 -2.82
CA SER A 16 6.04 3.87 -4.15
C SER A 16 6.25 2.83 -5.25
N VAL A 17 5.94 1.55 -5.00
CA VAL A 17 5.92 0.53 -6.06
C VAL A 17 4.64 0.68 -6.90
N GLN A 18 4.61 0.07 -8.09
CA GLN A 18 3.51 0.30 -9.04
C GLN A 18 2.38 -0.72 -8.98
N ASN A 19 2.68 -2.00 -8.69
CA ASN A 19 1.77 -3.10 -9.01
C ASN A 19 1.32 -3.95 -7.81
N VAL A 20 2.12 -4.02 -6.76
CA VAL A 20 1.90 -4.98 -5.66
C VAL A 20 1.85 -4.31 -4.31
N ASP A 21 1.02 -4.85 -3.45
CA ASP A 21 1.08 -4.56 -2.03
C ASP A 21 2.35 -5.15 -1.43
N MET A 22 2.82 -4.59 -0.33
CA MET A 22 4.07 -5.02 0.29
C MET A 22 3.82 -5.34 1.76
N PHE A 23 4.17 -6.55 2.18
CA PHE A 23 4.46 -6.82 3.58
C PHE A 23 5.81 -6.21 3.95
N PHE A 24 5.91 -5.62 5.13
CA PHE A 24 7.16 -5.12 5.69
C PHE A 24 7.33 -5.58 7.13
N ALA A 25 8.54 -6.04 7.47
CA ALA A 25 8.89 -6.47 8.82
C ALA A 25 10.35 -6.16 9.15
N ILE A 26 10.66 -6.04 10.45
CA ILE A 26 12.03 -5.95 10.96
C ILE A 26 12.24 -7.16 11.86
N ALA A 27 13.30 -7.94 11.61
CA ALA A 27 13.56 -9.17 12.35
C ALA A 27 13.62 -8.89 13.86
N ASP A 28 12.90 -9.69 14.65
CA ASP A 28 12.77 -9.58 16.11
C ASP A 28 12.29 -8.22 16.66
N HIS A 29 11.74 -7.32 15.83
CA HIS A 29 11.24 -6.03 16.30
C HIS A 29 9.74 -5.89 16.03
N ASN A 30 9.01 -5.50 17.06
CA ASN A 30 7.62 -5.07 16.90
C ASN A 30 7.58 -3.67 16.29
N LEU A 31 6.63 -3.50 15.40
CA LEU A 31 6.26 -2.26 14.73
C LEU A 31 5.04 -1.68 15.43
N THR A 32 5.09 -0.41 15.82
CA THR A 32 3.94 0.31 16.36
C THR A 32 3.50 1.36 15.35
N VAL A 33 2.45 1.06 14.57
CA VAL A 33 1.90 2.00 13.60
C VAL A 33 1.14 3.08 14.35
N VAL A 34 1.49 4.35 14.13
CA VAL A 34 0.91 5.51 14.82
C VAL A 34 0.30 6.54 13.88
N GLY A 35 0.59 6.44 12.58
CA GLY A 35 -0.04 7.25 11.55
C GLY A 35 -0.12 6.54 10.22
N ALA A 36 -1.09 6.94 9.40
CA ALA A 36 -1.20 6.54 8.00
C ALA A 36 -1.79 7.68 7.18
N ASP A 37 -1.28 7.87 5.98
CA ASP A 37 -1.74 8.87 4.99
C ASP A 37 -1.89 10.30 5.56
N GLY A 38 -0.96 10.67 6.45
CA GLY A 38 -0.92 11.99 7.09
C GLY A 38 -1.89 12.17 8.27
N ALA A 39 -2.60 11.12 8.70
CA ALA A 39 -3.48 11.14 9.85
C ALA A 39 -3.01 10.18 10.95
N TYR A 40 -3.22 10.56 12.21
CA TYR A 40 -2.92 9.69 13.34
C TYR A 40 -3.93 8.54 13.46
N VAL A 41 -3.42 7.35 13.74
CA VAL A 41 -4.23 6.15 13.97
C VAL A 41 -4.12 5.70 15.42
N LYS A 42 -5.12 4.94 15.89
CA LYS A 42 -4.97 4.23 17.17
C LYS A 42 -3.78 3.28 17.05
N PRO A 43 -2.82 3.31 17.99
CA PRO A 43 -1.59 2.54 17.85
C PRO A 43 -1.84 1.06 17.60
N ILE A 44 -1.26 0.53 16.52
CA ILE A 44 -1.31 -0.89 16.15
C ILE A 44 0.06 -1.49 16.42
N VAL A 45 0.16 -2.40 17.38
CA VAL A 45 1.41 -3.13 17.69
C VAL A 45 1.38 -4.47 16.96
N THR A 46 2.34 -4.68 16.06
CA THR A 46 2.37 -5.84 15.16
C THR A 46 3.81 -6.23 14.81
N SER A 47 4.04 -7.46 14.35
CA SER A 47 5.36 -7.92 13.86
C SER A 47 5.59 -7.60 12.37
N TYR A 48 4.53 -7.33 11.62
CA TYR A 48 4.58 -6.92 10.22
C TYR A 48 3.47 -5.91 9.92
N ILE A 49 3.66 -5.13 8.86
CA ILE A 49 2.62 -4.31 8.25
C ILE A 49 2.36 -4.79 6.82
N MET A 50 1.20 -4.46 6.28
CA MET A 50 0.89 -4.55 4.84
C MET A 50 0.58 -3.14 4.34
N ILE A 51 1.27 -2.68 3.29
CA ILE A 51 1.14 -1.32 2.76
C ILE A 51 0.91 -1.39 1.25
N THR A 52 -0.11 -0.68 0.76
CA THR A 52 -0.48 -0.68 -0.67
C THR A 52 0.15 0.50 -1.42
N PRO A 53 0.34 0.42 -2.75
CA PRO A 53 0.86 1.54 -3.55
C PRO A 53 0.12 2.86 -3.28
N GLY A 54 0.89 3.92 -3.03
CA GLY A 54 0.37 5.26 -2.72
C GLY A 54 0.11 5.51 -1.23
N GLN A 55 0.06 4.48 -0.39
CA GLN A 55 -0.06 4.65 1.06
C GLN A 55 1.27 5.03 1.72
N THR A 56 1.13 5.69 2.87
CA THR A 56 2.23 6.01 3.77
C THR A 56 1.89 5.54 5.19
N MET A 57 2.90 5.10 5.94
CA MET A 57 2.74 4.67 7.33
C MET A 57 3.86 5.23 8.20
N ASP A 58 3.47 5.81 9.33
CA ASP A 58 4.36 6.25 10.40
C ASP A 58 4.46 5.15 11.45
N VAL A 59 5.66 4.57 11.59
CA VAL A 59 5.90 3.38 12.41
C VAL A 59 7.00 3.63 13.44
N LEU A 60 6.66 3.48 14.72
CA LEU A 60 7.64 3.51 15.80
C LEU A 60 8.26 2.13 15.98
N VAL A 61 9.59 2.10 16.07
CA VAL A 61 10.38 0.90 16.33
C VAL A 61 11.31 1.19 17.49
N THR A 62 11.23 0.39 18.55
CA THR A 62 12.11 0.55 19.72
C THR A 62 13.20 -0.52 19.71
N ALA A 63 14.46 -0.07 19.75
CA ALA A 63 15.64 -0.92 19.65
C ALA A 63 15.94 -1.59 21.01
N LYS A 64 15.23 -2.67 21.34
CA LYS A 64 15.36 -3.41 22.63
C LYS A 64 15.98 -4.81 22.51
N GLN A 65 16.38 -5.20 21.31
CA GLN A 65 16.99 -6.50 21.07
C GLN A 65 18.48 -6.50 21.41
N SER A 66 19.10 -7.68 21.40
CA SER A 66 20.54 -7.81 21.60
C SER A 66 21.33 -7.01 20.55
N LEU A 67 22.54 -6.59 20.91
CA LEU A 67 23.41 -5.89 19.97
C LEU A 67 23.70 -6.82 18.78
N GLY A 68 23.33 -6.37 17.59
CA GLY A 68 23.28 -7.23 16.42
C GLY A 68 22.89 -6.49 15.15
N GLN A 69 22.74 -7.27 14.07
CA GLN A 69 22.21 -6.81 12.79
C GLN A 69 20.92 -7.58 12.50
N TYR A 70 19.89 -6.86 12.10
CA TYR A 70 18.55 -7.38 11.83
C TYR A 70 18.13 -6.96 10.44
N TYR A 71 17.57 -7.86 9.64
CA TYR A 71 16.99 -7.48 8.37
C TYR A 71 15.70 -6.69 8.56
N MET A 72 15.61 -5.55 7.88
CA MET A 72 14.34 -4.97 7.45
C MET A 72 14.02 -5.60 6.10
N LEU A 73 12.82 -6.15 5.94
CA LEU A 73 12.46 -6.90 4.76
C LEU A 73 11.12 -6.40 4.24
N ALA A 74 11.06 -6.10 2.94
CA ALA A 74 9.84 -5.86 2.19
C ALA A 74 9.60 -7.02 1.23
N SER A 75 8.39 -7.56 1.24
CA SER A 75 8.00 -8.77 0.54
C SER A 75 6.66 -8.53 -0.15
N PRO A 76 6.50 -8.86 -1.43
CA PRO A 76 5.24 -8.62 -2.13
C PRO A 76 4.08 -9.40 -1.49
N TYR A 77 2.88 -8.83 -1.56
CA TYR A 77 1.60 -9.48 -1.32
C TYR A 77 0.80 -9.38 -2.61
N TYR A 78 0.19 -10.49 -3.02
CA TYR A 78 -0.54 -10.58 -4.27
C TYR A 78 -1.76 -11.48 -4.12
N ASP A 79 -2.92 -10.96 -4.52
CA ASP A 79 -4.21 -11.64 -4.47
C ASP A 79 -4.89 -11.76 -5.85
N GLY A 80 -4.17 -11.40 -6.92
CA GLY A 80 -4.63 -11.53 -8.29
C GLY A 80 -4.62 -12.99 -8.79
N GLU A 81 -5.43 -13.28 -9.80
CA GLU A 81 -5.57 -14.63 -10.35
C GLU A 81 -4.39 -15.05 -11.25
N ALA A 82 -3.76 -14.09 -11.94
CA ALA A 82 -2.61 -14.36 -12.80
C ALA A 82 -1.33 -14.32 -11.96
N ASP A 83 -0.61 -15.44 -11.83
CA ASP A 83 0.67 -15.52 -11.09
C ASP A 83 1.85 -14.84 -11.83
N ASP A 84 1.64 -13.62 -12.31
CA ASP A 84 2.57 -12.83 -13.12
C ASP A 84 2.92 -11.53 -12.38
N PHE A 85 3.65 -11.67 -11.27
CA PHE A 85 4.17 -10.54 -10.50
C PHE A 85 5.61 -10.79 -10.06
N ASP A 86 6.32 -9.70 -9.78
CA ASP A 86 7.70 -9.77 -9.28
C ASP A 86 7.73 -10.28 -7.83
N LYS A 87 8.34 -11.45 -7.63
CA LYS A 87 8.50 -12.12 -6.32
C LYS A 87 9.78 -11.68 -5.58
N SER A 88 10.49 -10.68 -6.11
CA SER A 88 11.72 -10.15 -5.53
C SER A 88 11.46 -9.50 -4.17
N ARG A 89 12.32 -9.79 -3.20
CA ARG A 89 12.29 -9.20 -1.86
C ARG A 89 13.34 -8.10 -1.76
N ALA A 90 12.96 -6.96 -1.21
CA ALA A 90 13.90 -5.90 -0.88
C ALA A 90 14.32 -6.04 0.59
N SER A 91 15.60 -5.84 0.88
CA SER A 91 16.11 -5.89 2.25
C SER A 91 17.02 -4.71 2.56
N ALA A 92 17.06 -4.34 3.83
CA ALA A 92 17.98 -3.37 4.40
C ALA A 92 18.40 -3.83 5.80
N ILE A 93 19.44 -3.22 6.36
CA ILE A 93 20.01 -3.64 7.66
C ILE A 93 19.63 -2.63 8.74
N PHE A 94 19.04 -3.12 9.83
CA PHE A 94 18.80 -2.43 11.09
C PHE A 94 19.90 -2.85 12.08
N GLN A 95 20.87 -1.98 12.31
CA GLN A 95 22.14 -2.30 12.95
C GLN A 95 22.30 -1.57 14.28
N TYR A 96 22.53 -2.30 15.36
CA TYR A 96 22.81 -1.70 16.65
C TYR A 96 24.21 -1.09 16.69
N ASN A 97 24.34 0.08 17.29
CA ASN A 97 25.61 0.66 17.69
C ASN A 97 26.08 0.02 19.00
N GLY A 98 27.37 -0.32 19.05
CA GLY A 98 27.98 -0.85 20.27
C GLY A 98 29.17 -1.75 19.98
N ASN A 99 29.75 -2.29 21.05
CA ASN A 99 30.85 -3.24 20.95
C ASN A 99 30.30 -4.68 20.95
N TYR A 100 30.24 -5.28 19.77
CA TYR A 100 29.86 -6.68 19.58
C TYR A 100 30.52 -7.21 18.31
N THR A 101 30.70 -8.53 18.22
CA THR A 101 31.14 -9.17 16.98
C THR A 101 29.94 -9.30 16.05
N PRO A 102 29.94 -8.68 14.85
CA PRO A 102 28.83 -8.81 13.92
C PRO A 102 28.59 -10.28 13.56
N PRO A 103 27.33 -10.73 13.49
CA PRO A 103 27.03 -12.08 13.01
C PRO A 103 27.44 -12.22 11.54
N SER A 104 27.66 -13.46 11.08
CA SER A 104 27.99 -13.75 9.67
C SER A 104 26.89 -13.32 8.69
N SER A 105 25.65 -13.24 9.17
CA SER A 105 24.51 -12.67 8.46
C SER A 105 23.56 -11.96 9.45
N PRO A 106 22.87 -10.89 9.02
CA PRO A 106 21.80 -10.30 9.81
C PRO A 106 20.67 -11.30 10.08
N ILE A 107 20.02 -11.16 11.23
CA ILE A 107 18.90 -12.01 11.64
C ILE A 107 17.72 -11.79 10.68
N TYR A 108 17.11 -12.89 10.23
CA TYR A 108 16.01 -12.88 9.26
C TYR A 108 14.64 -12.83 9.96
N PRO A 109 13.64 -12.08 9.46
CA PRO A 109 12.31 -12.04 10.08
C PRO A 109 11.58 -13.38 9.88
N THR A 110 11.31 -14.10 10.97
CA THR A 110 10.65 -15.42 10.90
C THR A 110 9.15 -15.35 10.62
N TYR A 111 8.51 -14.21 10.92
CA TYR A 111 7.05 -14.04 10.88
C TYR A 111 6.55 -13.12 9.76
N ILE A 112 7.36 -12.90 8.71
CA ILE A 112 6.86 -12.17 7.55
C ILE A 112 5.88 -13.07 6.77
N PRO A 113 4.67 -12.60 6.44
CA PRO A 113 3.70 -13.42 5.71
C PRO A 113 4.17 -13.84 4.31
N GLY A 114 3.57 -14.91 3.81
CA GLY A 114 3.78 -15.40 2.44
C GLY A 114 3.08 -14.51 1.40
N TYR A 115 3.47 -14.65 0.13
CA TYR A 115 2.99 -13.79 -0.96
C TYR A 115 1.46 -13.84 -1.16
N TYR A 116 0.81 -14.96 -0.86
CA TYR A 116 -0.63 -15.16 -1.04
C TYR A 116 -1.39 -15.23 0.30
N ASP A 117 -0.78 -14.78 1.40
CA ASP A 117 -1.39 -14.85 2.74
C ASP A 117 -2.41 -13.73 2.95
N ILE A 118 -3.61 -13.92 2.39
CA ILE A 118 -4.74 -13.01 2.49
C ILE A 118 -5.24 -12.84 3.94
N ASP A 119 -5.08 -13.86 4.78
CA ASP A 119 -5.54 -13.79 6.16
C ASP A 119 -4.67 -12.83 6.97
N SER A 120 -3.36 -12.86 6.76
CA SER A 120 -2.44 -11.88 7.32
C SER A 120 -2.72 -10.46 6.82
N ALA A 121 -2.91 -10.30 5.52
CA ALA A 121 -3.29 -9.02 4.91
C ALA A 121 -4.58 -8.44 5.53
N ARG A 122 -5.65 -9.23 5.56
CA ARG A 122 -6.95 -8.83 6.14
C ARG A 122 -6.84 -8.54 7.63
N LYS A 123 -6.12 -9.37 8.37
CA LYS A 123 -5.89 -9.18 9.82
C LYS A 123 -5.20 -7.86 10.10
N PHE A 124 -4.26 -7.43 9.26
CA PHE A 124 -3.62 -6.13 9.42
C PHE A 124 -4.57 -4.97 9.10
N VAL A 125 -5.18 -4.98 7.91
CA VAL A 125 -6.03 -3.86 7.44
C VAL A 125 -7.22 -3.60 8.37
N THR A 126 -7.82 -4.65 8.93
CA THR A 126 -8.99 -4.53 9.82
C THR A 126 -8.69 -3.87 11.19
N GLN A 127 -7.41 -3.67 11.53
CA GLN A 127 -7.01 -3.00 12.77
C GLN A 127 -7.03 -1.47 12.67
N PHE A 128 -7.07 -0.90 11.46
CA PHE A 128 -7.04 0.55 11.26
C PHE A 128 -8.24 1.26 11.87
N ARG A 129 -7.95 2.26 12.71
CA ARG A 129 -8.92 3.17 13.32
C ARG A 129 -8.27 4.53 13.47
N SER A 130 -8.99 5.60 13.14
CA SER A 130 -8.54 6.97 13.45
C SER A 130 -8.31 7.13 14.94
N LEU A 131 -7.29 7.91 15.33
CA LEU A 131 -6.92 8.10 16.74
C LEU A 131 -8.09 8.58 17.60
N ALA A 132 -8.83 9.60 17.12
CA ALA A 132 -10.05 10.13 17.74
C ALA A 132 -9.86 10.50 19.22
N SER A 133 -8.86 11.33 19.52
CA SER A 133 -8.62 11.90 20.86
C SER A 133 -9.15 13.34 20.95
N ALA A 134 -9.06 13.96 22.14
CA ALA A 134 -9.41 15.36 22.32
C ALA A 134 -8.49 16.30 21.52
N GLU A 135 -7.18 16.01 21.42
CA GLU A 135 -6.26 16.79 20.59
C GLU A 135 -6.37 16.46 19.08
N HIS A 136 -6.91 15.29 18.74
CA HIS A 136 -7.06 14.81 17.36
C HIS A 136 -8.51 14.38 17.09
N PRO A 137 -9.46 15.32 17.05
CA PRO A 137 -10.87 15.03 16.85
C PRO A 137 -11.13 14.47 15.44
N VAL A 138 -12.18 13.66 15.32
CA VAL A 138 -12.63 13.08 14.05
C VAL A 138 -14.09 13.46 13.83
N ASP A 139 -14.37 14.00 12.66
CA ASP A 139 -15.74 14.34 12.23
C ASP A 139 -16.20 13.34 11.16
N VAL A 140 -17.03 12.39 11.58
CA VAL A 140 -17.57 11.36 10.68
C VAL A 140 -18.93 11.85 10.15
N PRO A 141 -19.11 12.01 8.82
CA PRO A 141 -20.39 12.43 8.26
C PRO A 141 -21.51 11.45 8.60
N LEU A 142 -22.46 11.89 9.43
CA LEU A 142 -23.60 11.05 9.88
C LEU A 142 -24.81 11.13 8.95
N ASN A 143 -24.95 12.22 8.20
CA ASN A 143 -26.07 12.42 7.26
C ASN A 143 -25.63 12.18 5.81
N VAL A 144 -25.94 11.00 5.29
CA VAL A 144 -25.57 10.60 3.92
C VAL A 144 -26.62 11.13 2.93
N THR A 145 -26.25 12.12 2.11
CA THR A 145 -27.12 12.72 1.09
C THR A 145 -27.10 11.99 -0.25
N THR A 146 -25.97 11.38 -0.60
CA THR A 146 -25.75 10.71 -1.89
C THR A 146 -25.12 9.35 -1.63
N ARG A 147 -25.68 8.30 -2.24
CA ARG A 147 -25.13 6.94 -2.18
C ARG A 147 -24.62 6.55 -3.56
N MET A 148 -23.38 6.09 -3.62
CA MET A 148 -22.77 5.57 -4.83
C MET A 148 -22.47 4.09 -4.62
N PHE A 149 -22.82 3.27 -5.59
CA PHE A 149 -22.33 1.90 -5.72
C PHE A 149 -21.40 1.89 -6.92
N ILE A 150 -20.12 1.53 -6.69
CA ILE A 150 -19.08 1.56 -7.71
C ILE A 150 -18.53 0.16 -7.85
N THR A 151 -18.81 -0.51 -8.97
CA THR A 151 -18.17 -1.77 -9.33
C THR A 151 -16.79 -1.47 -9.91
N ILE A 152 -15.77 -2.18 -9.43
CA ILE A 152 -14.41 -2.12 -9.96
C ILE A 152 -14.18 -3.41 -10.73
N SER A 153 -13.75 -3.32 -11.98
CA SER A 153 -13.52 -4.50 -12.80
C SER A 153 -12.29 -4.36 -13.69
N ILE A 154 -11.65 -5.50 -13.93
CA ILE A 154 -10.79 -5.71 -15.09
C ILE A 154 -11.69 -6.26 -16.21
N GLY A 155 -11.53 -5.72 -17.41
CA GLY A 155 -12.30 -6.08 -18.59
C GLY A 155 -11.43 -6.14 -19.83
N MET A 156 -12.09 -6.31 -20.98
CA MET A 156 -11.43 -6.37 -22.27
C MET A 156 -12.13 -5.46 -23.28
N LEU A 157 -11.34 -4.78 -24.11
CA LEU A 157 -11.81 -4.03 -25.26
C LEU A 157 -11.46 -4.79 -26.52
N HIS A 158 -12.45 -4.92 -27.41
CA HIS A 158 -12.29 -5.70 -28.63
C HIS A 158 -11.21 -5.11 -29.54
N CYS A 159 -10.31 -5.96 -30.03
CA CYS A 159 -9.39 -5.62 -31.09
C CYS A 159 -9.74 -6.37 -32.37
N PRO A 160 -9.96 -5.68 -33.50
CA PRO A 160 -10.23 -6.33 -34.78
C PRO A 160 -9.13 -7.32 -35.15
N ASN A 161 -9.52 -8.46 -35.69
CA ASN A 161 -8.62 -9.53 -36.17
C ASN A 161 -7.61 -10.03 -35.13
N ASN A 162 -7.98 -10.02 -33.83
CA ASN A 162 -7.12 -10.46 -32.73
C ASN A 162 -5.73 -9.77 -32.75
N SER A 163 -5.72 -8.50 -33.14
CA SER A 163 -4.48 -7.73 -33.36
C SER A 163 -3.77 -7.29 -32.08
N CYS A 164 -4.34 -7.55 -30.89
CA CYS A 164 -3.79 -7.14 -29.61
C CYS A 164 -3.18 -8.33 -28.85
N ALA A 165 -2.26 -8.02 -27.91
CA ALA A 165 -1.53 -9.01 -27.14
C ALA A 165 -2.25 -9.48 -25.86
N GLY A 166 -3.43 -8.94 -25.56
CA GLY A 166 -4.21 -9.35 -24.39
C GLY A 166 -4.97 -10.67 -24.62
N PRO A 167 -5.71 -11.13 -23.61
CA PRO A 167 -6.46 -12.38 -23.69
C PRO A 167 -7.41 -12.40 -24.91
N GLU A 168 -7.48 -13.56 -25.56
CA GLU A 168 -8.31 -13.76 -26.77
C GLU A 168 -8.01 -12.79 -27.93
N GLY A 169 -6.81 -12.18 -27.96
CA GLY A 169 -6.42 -11.21 -28.98
C GLY A 169 -6.99 -9.81 -28.78
N ASN A 170 -7.58 -9.54 -27.61
CA ASN A 170 -8.19 -8.26 -27.23
C ASN A 170 -7.22 -7.40 -26.42
N ARG A 171 -7.65 -6.19 -26.02
CA ARG A 171 -6.87 -5.29 -25.15
C ARG A 171 -7.42 -5.35 -23.72
N ILE A 172 -6.54 -5.48 -22.72
CA ILE A 172 -6.92 -5.36 -21.31
C ILE A 172 -7.39 -3.93 -21.03
N ALA A 173 -8.48 -3.80 -20.28
CA ALA A 173 -9.01 -2.54 -19.79
C ALA A 173 -9.43 -2.68 -18.32
N SER A 174 -9.71 -1.56 -17.68
CA SER A 174 -10.27 -1.50 -16.33
C SER A 174 -11.42 -0.51 -16.31
N GLY A 175 -12.45 -0.76 -15.51
CA GLY A 175 -13.62 0.10 -15.46
C GLY A 175 -14.15 0.32 -14.05
N LEU A 176 -14.81 1.47 -13.88
CA LEU A 176 -15.65 1.78 -12.74
C LEU A 176 -17.09 1.86 -13.24
N ASN A 177 -18.01 1.03 -12.70
CA ASN A 177 -19.39 0.93 -13.19
C ASN A 177 -19.49 0.65 -14.70
N ASN A 178 -18.63 -0.25 -15.20
CA ASN A 178 -18.53 -0.62 -16.62
C ASN A 178 -18.20 0.56 -17.55
N ILE A 179 -17.51 1.59 -17.04
CA ILE A 179 -17.00 2.72 -17.81
C ILE A 179 -15.48 2.70 -17.74
N SER A 180 -14.81 2.60 -18.88
CA SER A 180 -13.35 2.72 -18.98
C SER A 180 -12.96 4.18 -19.16
N PHE A 181 -12.22 4.73 -18.20
CA PHE A 181 -11.85 6.15 -18.24
C PHE A 181 -10.76 6.42 -19.28
N ALA A 182 -11.11 7.15 -20.34
CA ALA A 182 -10.17 7.63 -21.34
C ALA A 182 -9.81 9.10 -21.06
N ASN A 183 -8.50 9.38 -20.91
CA ASN A 183 -8.04 10.75 -20.68
C ASN A 183 -8.44 11.68 -21.83
N PRO A 184 -8.93 12.88 -21.50
CA PRO A 184 -9.29 13.84 -22.52
C PRO A 184 -8.11 14.58 -23.13
N ALA A 185 -8.30 15.04 -24.37
CA ALA A 185 -7.33 15.90 -25.06
C ALA A 185 -7.18 17.28 -24.39
N VAL A 186 -8.24 17.73 -23.70
CA VAL A 186 -8.23 18.94 -22.86
C VAL A 186 -8.49 18.48 -21.43
N ASP A 187 -7.69 18.94 -20.48
CA ASP A 187 -7.85 18.56 -19.08
C ASP A 187 -9.25 18.92 -18.55
N VAL A 188 -9.78 18.04 -17.70
CA VAL A 188 -11.16 18.15 -17.19
C VAL A 188 -11.38 19.48 -16.46
N LEU A 189 -10.36 19.95 -15.73
CA LEU A 189 -10.42 21.19 -14.97
C LEU A 189 -10.55 22.41 -15.90
N GLN A 190 -9.74 22.50 -16.94
CA GLN A 190 -9.82 23.54 -17.96
C GLN A 190 -11.16 23.52 -18.70
N ALA A 191 -11.64 22.33 -19.07
CA ALA A 191 -12.93 22.18 -19.73
C ALA A 191 -14.10 22.69 -18.85
N TYR A 192 -14.03 22.45 -17.54
CA TYR A 192 -14.97 22.96 -16.55
C TYR A 192 -14.98 24.49 -16.50
N TYR A 193 -13.80 25.11 -16.31
CA TYR A 193 -13.70 26.56 -16.17
C TYR A 193 -14.02 27.33 -17.44
N ARG A 194 -13.81 26.73 -18.62
CA ARG A 194 -14.04 27.37 -19.92
C ARG A 194 -15.42 27.05 -20.54
N TYR A 195 -16.36 26.51 -19.78
CA TYR A 195 -17.75 26.19 -20.19
C TYR A 195 -17.90 25.21 -21.37
N TYR A 196 -16.88 24.39 -21.67
CA TYR A 196 -16.98 23.38 -22.73
C TYR A 196 -17.87 22.16 -22.35
N ILE A 197 -18.31 22.06 -21.09
CA ILE A 197 -18.94 20.84 -20.53
C ILE A 197 -20.26 20.42 -21.17
N ARG A 198 -21.03 21.31 -21.82
CA ARG A 198 -22.29 20.90 -22.45
C ARG A 198 -22.12 19.96 -23.66
N GLN A 199 -20.92 19.87 -24.25
CA GLN A 199 -20.62 18.95 -25.36
C GLN A 199 -19.76 17.74 -24.96
N LEU A 200 -19.29 17.67 -23.72
CA LEU A 200 -18.20 16.75 -23.35
C LEU A 200 -18.67 15.45 -22.70
N VAL A 201 -19.80 15.44 -21.99
CA VAL A 201 -20.20 14.28 -21.16
C VAL A 201 -20.44 12.99 -21.99
N SER A 202 -20.75 13.09 -23.28
CA SER A 202 -20.99 11.93 -24.14
C SER A 202 -19.73 11.31 -24.77
N CYS A 203 -18.55 11.91 -24.64
CA CYS A 203 -17.33 11.48 -25.35
C CYS A 203 -16.30 10.75 -24.47
N TRP A 204 -16.50 10.73 -23.15
CA TRP A 204 -15.50 10.23 -22.17
C TRP A 204 -15.86 8.88 -21.53
N MET A 205 -16.96 8.27 -21.96
CA MET A 205 -17.41 6.97 -21.49
C MET A 205 -17.34 6.00 -22.66
N LEU A 206 -16.34 5.11 -22.66
CA LEU A 206 -16.23 3.97 -23.56
C LEU A 206 -16.36 2.67 -22.76
#